data_AF-A0AA96YY80-F1
#
_entry.id   AF-A0AA96YY80-F1
#
_cell.length_a   1.000
_cell.length_b   1.000
_cell.length_c   1.000
_cell.angle_alpha   90.00
_cell.angle_beta   90.00
_cell.angle_gamma   90.00
#
_symmetry.space_group_name_H-M   'P 1'
#
loop_
_entity.id
_entity.type
_entity.pdbx_description
1 polymer ?
#
loop_
_entity_poly.entity_id
_entity_poly.type
_entity_poly.pdbx_seq_one_letter_code
_entity_poly.pdbx_strand_id
1 'polypeptide(L)'
;MSKPIKSGYLSVTETEKDSGEVHYLKPNGSSTVQPIALLRLGLFVPTVRSGSREATGMDASDDLTLHFAEKEGYSDILITGRRLDVETDFKVWMGIVSCLFDYKPNHKGYAVIPFDEFIERCGYPKSRLSKRFRKLIEDSIYRLASTTMKFSRATDDDRINSHILHLIEAGKFSHADDMVHIKPTPELAELYSVDYKKILKVRTLEKLGRKETAKALYLFLEALPENPYPISMQRLKDRLALKSASNVQNSVIRKAMKQLEEIGYLEYTEKKAGHKIEFKIHKRNP
;
A
#
# COMPACT_ATOMS: atom_id res chain seq x y z
N MET A 1 25.26 7.19 20.33
CA MET A 1 26.07 6.42 19.36
C MET A 1 25.13 5.77 18.35
N SER A 2 25.12 6.28 17.12
CA SER A 2 24.26 5.84 16.02
C SER A 2 24.68 4.46 15.51
N LYS A 3 23.79 3.47 15.58
CA LYS A 3 24.03 2.15 14.98
C LYS A 3 24.00 2.25 13.45
N PRO A 4 24.88 1.54 12.74
CA PRO A 4 24.93 1.58 11.28
C PRO A 4 23.72 0.86 10.69
N ILE A 5 23.14 1.45 9.65
CA ILE A 5 22.07 0.85 8.83
C ILE A 5 22.70 -0.28 8.01
N LYS A 6 22.41 -1.55 8.35
CA LYS A 6 22.82 -2.70 7.55
C LYS A 6 22.01 -2.71 6.24
N SER A 7 22.71 -2.62 5.11
CA SER A 7 22.12 -2.84 3.79
C SER A 7 21.81 -4.33 3.63
N GLY A 8 20.55 -4.67 3.40
CA GLY A 8 20.09 -6.05 3.20
C GLY A 8 18.59 -6.04 2.99
N TYR A 9 18.17 -5.89 1.73
CA TYR A 9 16.78 -5.89 1.35
C TYR A 9 16.22 -7.32 1.36
N LEU A 10 14.96 -7.47 1.83
CA LEU A 10 14.15 -8.70 1.87
C LEU A 10 14.54 -9.76 2.91
N SER A 11 14.48 -9.40 4.20
CA SER A 11 14.05 -10.37 5.21
C SER A 11 13.16 -9.68 6.25
N VAL A 12 11.91 -10.14 6.35
CA VAL A 12 11.05 -9.87 7.51
C VAL A 12 11.44 -10.90 8.56
N THR A 13 12.07 -10.43 9.62
CA THR A 13 12.24 -11.21 10.84
C THR A 13 11.11 -10.81 11.76
N GLU A 14 10.19 -11.75 11.98
CA GLU A 14 9.21 -11.66 13.05
C GLU A 14 9.66 -12.62 14.14
N THR A 15 9.78 -12.13 15.37
CA THR A 15 10.22 -12.93 16.52
C THR A 15 8.98 -13.27 17.33
N GLU A 16 8.54 -14.53 17.26
CA GLU A 16 7.50 -15.04 18.14
C GLU A 16 8.09 -15.25 19.56
N LYS A 17 7.36 -14.79 20.58
CA LYS A 17 7.88 -14.60 21.94
C LYS A 17 8.02 -15.89 22.77
N ASP A 18 7.68 -17.07 22.24
CA ASP A 18 7.60 -18.30 23.06
C ASP A 18 8.45 -19.50 22.60
N SER A 19 9.07 -19.51 21.41
CA SER A 19 9.85 -20.67 20.94
C SER A 19 11.31 -20.40 20.61
N GLY A 20 11.70 -19.14 20.37
CA GLY A 20 13.07 -18.77 20.01
C GLY A 20 13.57 -19.35 18.67
N GLU A 21 12.71 -20.02 17.89
CA GLU A 21 13.11 -20.68 16.66
C GLU A 21 13.09 -19.69 15.48
N VAL A 22 14.28 -19.46 14.90
CA VAL A 22 14.48 -18.54 13.77
C VAL A 22 14.20 -19.29 12.47
N HIS A 23 13.00 -19.14 11.91
CA HIS A 23 12.71 -19.66 10.58
C HIS A 23 13.22 -18.70 9.49
N TYR A 24 14.17 -19.20 8.69
CA TYR A 24 14.65 -18.52 7.50
C TYR A 24 13.71 -18.80 6.34
N LEU A 25 13.07 -17.77 5.77
CA LEU A 25 12.44 -17.86 4.46
C LEU A 25 13.55 -18.03 3.41
N LYS A 26 13.79 -19.27 2.96
CA LYS A 26 14.72 -19.58 1.86
C LYS A 26 13.99 -19.45 0.52
N PRO A 27 14.51 -18.66 -0.43
CA PRO A 27 14.03 -18.70 -1.81
C PRO A 27 14.32 -20.08 -2.40
N ASN A 28 13.33 -20.73 -3.01
CA ASN A 28 13.56 -21.86 -3.90
C ASN A 28 13.12 -21.47 -5.33
N GLY A 29 13.72 -22.13 -6.33
CA GLY A 29 13.60 -21.74 -7.74
C GLY A 29 12.18 -21.80 -8.35
N SER A 30 11.17 -22.21 -7.58
CA SER A 30 9.77 -22.28 -7.99
C SER A 30 8.84 -21.34 -7.19
N SER A 31 9.33 -20.66 -6.14
CA SER A 31 8.53 -19.72 -5.37
C SER A 31 9.37 -18.49 -4.97
N THR A 32 9.25 -17.43 -5.77
CA THR A 32 9.57 -16.09 -5.28
C THR A 32 8.40 -15.59 -4.45
N VAL A 33 8.23 -16.08 -3.21
CA VAL A 33 7.28 -15.45 -2.28
C VAL A 33 7.92 -14.14 -1.82
N GLN A 34 7.94 -13.15 -2.70
CA GLN A 34 8.10 -11.78 -2.26
C GLN A 34 6.78 -11.43 -1.59
N PRO A 35 6.77 -11.12 -0.28
CA PRO A 35 5.53 -10.67 0.34
C PRO A 35 5.02 -9.42 -0.40
N ILE A 36 3.75 -9.44 -0.79
CA ILE A 36 3.14 -8.37 -1.57
C ILE A 36 2.48 -7.35 -0.62
N ALA A 37 2.84 -6.08 -0.81
CA ALA A 37 2.37 -4.93 -0.07
C ALA A 37 1.05 -4.36 -0.62
N LEU A 38 0.24 -3.67 0.20
CA LEU A 38 -0.94 -2.93 -0.31
C LEU A 38 -0.55 -1.82 -1.28
N LEU A 39 0.65 -1.27 -1.13
CA LEU A 39 1.21 -0.29 -2.06
C LEU A 39 1.31 -0.85 -3.49
N ARG A 40 1.38 -2.18 -3.62
CA ARG A 40 1.37 -2.92 -4.88
C ARG A 40 -0.02 -3.28 -5.36
N LEU A 41 -1.06 -3.13 -4.55
CA LEU A 41 -2.47 -3.35 -4.89
C LEU A 41 -3.11 -2.03 -5.32
N GLY A 42 -4.06 -2.08 -6.26
CA GLY A 42 -4.68 -0.92 -6.91
C GLY A 42 -5.60 -0.13 -5.97
N LEU A 43 -5.31 -0.21 -4.68
CA LEU A 43 -6.08 0.29 -3.58
C LEU A 43 -5.93 1.80 -3.43
N PHE A 44 -4.69 2.31 -3.55
CA PHE A 44 -4.40 3.75 -3.55
C PHE A 44 -4.36 4.28 -4.97
N VAL A 45 -5.33 5.14 -5.31
CA VAL A 45 -5.56 5.62 -6.67
C VAL A 45 -5.57 7.15 -6.74
N PRO A 46 -5.31 7.75 -7.92
CA PRO A 46 -5.36 9.21 -8.06
C PRO A 46 -6.76 9.75 -7.73
N THR A 47 -6.80 10.92 -7.09
CA THR A 47 -8.03 11.61 -6.75
C THR A 47 -8.80 11.96 -8.03
N VAL A 48 -10.02 11.45 -8.16
CA VAL A 48 -10.91 11.83 -9.26
C VAL A 48 -11.81 12.95 -8.74
N ARG A 49 -11.71 14.15 -9.32
CA ARG A 49 -12.47 15.34 -8.88
C ARG A 49 -13.99 15.21 -9.06
N SER A 50 -14.46 14.19 -9.77
CA SER A 50 -15.88 13.90 -10.00
C SER A 50 -16.09 12.40 -10.21
N GLY A 51 -16.48 11.68 -9.16
CA GLY A 51 -16.81 10.26 -9.25
C GLY A 51 -17.36 9.75 -7.92
N SER A 52 -18.31 8.82 -8.00
CA SER A 52 -18.93 8.19 -6.82
C SER A 52 -17.87 7.63 -5.86
N ARG A 53 -18.04 7.92 -4.56
CA ARG A 53 -17.26 7.37 -3.43
C ARG A 53 -17.75 5.97 -3.05
N GLU A 54 -18.30 5.23 -4.01
CA GLU A 54 -18.88 3.91 -3.80
C GLU A 54 -17.84 2.93 -3.25
N ALA A 55 -18.32 1.99 -2.45
CA ALA A 55 -17.51 0.87 -2.02
C ALA A 55 -17.09 0.06 -3.26
N THR A 56 -15.79 -0.19 -3.40
CA THR A 56 -15.23 -0.98 -4.49
C THR A 56 -14.65 -2.25 -3.91
N GLY A 57 -14.95 -3.38 -4.55
CA GLY A 57 -14.27 -4.65 -4.31
C GLY A 57 -13.04 -4.76 -5.21
N MET A 58 -11.93 -5.22 -4.66
CA MET A 58 -10.71 -5.57 -5.37
C MET A 58 -10.34 -7.00 -5.04
N ASP A 59 -10.33 -7.87 -6.06
CA ASP A 59 -9.76 -9.19 -5.95
C ASP A 59 -8.24 -9.06 -5.80
N ALA A 60 -7.70 -9.66 -4.76
CA ALA A 60 -6.29 -9.67 -4.42
C ALA A 60 -5.76 -11.11 -4.26
N SER A 61 -6.51 -12.13 -4.71
CA SER A 61 -6.16 -13.54 -4.50
C SER A 61 -4.83 -13.92 -5.15
N ASP A 62 -4.62 -13.48 -6.39
CA ASP A 62 -3.36 -13.74 -7.13
C ASP A 62 -2.23 -12.80 -6.70
N ASP A 63 -2.58 -11.61 -6.22
CA ASP A 63 -1.65 -10.52 -5.95
C ASP A 63 -1.27 -10.42 -4.47
N LEU A 64 -1.92 -11.10 -3.54
CA LEU A 64 -1.62 -11.00 -2.11
C LEU A 64 -1.41 -12.37 -1.51
N THR A 65 -0.25 -12.55 -0.89
CA THR A 65 0.11 -13.77 -0.17
C THR A 65 0.48 -13.38 1.26
N LEU A 66 -0.27 -13.89 2.23
CA LEU A 66 -0.04 -13.65 3.66
C LEU A 66 0.09 -15.00 4.37
N HIS A 67 1.06 -15.13 5.27
CA HIS A 67 1.36 -16.39 5.97
C HIS A 67 0.17 -16.91 6.78
N PHE A 68 -0.59 -16.01 7.40
CA PHE A 68 -1.81 -16.41 8.12
C PHE A 68 -2.84 -17.02 7.15
N ALA A 69 -2.95 -16.47 5.94
CA ALA A 69 -3.91 -16.94 4.95
C ALA A 69 -3.51 -18.32 4.42
N GLU A 70 -2.21 -18.52 4.14
CA GLU A 70 -1.67 -19.82 3.72
C GLU A 70 -1.84 -20.89 4.81
N LYS A 71 -1.50 -20.57 6.06
CA LYS A 71 -1.66 -21.49 7.21
C LYS A 71 -3.09 -21.96 7.40
N GLU A 72 -4.05 -21.05 7.22
CA GLU A 72 -5.47 -21.34 7.33
C GLU A 72 -6.06 -21.88 6.02
N GLY A 73 -5.28 -22.00 4.95
CA GLY A 73 -5.74 -22.51 3.65
C GLY A 73 -6.75 -21.59 2.93
N TYR A 74 -6.71 -20.29 3.19
CA TYR A 74 -7.47 -19.30 2.43
C TYR A 74 -6.85 -19.09 1.04
N SER A 75 -7.69 -19.18 0.00
CA SER A 75 -7.28 -19.01 -1.40
C SER A 75 -7.85 -17.75 -2.04
N ASP A 76 -9.04 -17.30 -1.59
CA ASP A 76 -9.71 -16.14 -2.16
C ASP A 76 -9.58 -14.94 -1.23
N ILE A 77 -9.05 -13.83 -1.74
CA ILE A 77 -8.85 -12.59 -0.98
C ILE A 77 -9.57 -11.44 -1.69
N LEU A 78 -10.57 -10.88 -1.02
CA LEU A 78 -11.33 -9.73 -1.51
C LEU A 78 -11.15 -8.54 -0.58
N ILE A 79 -10.61 -7.44 -1.10
CA ILE A 79 -10.52 -6.17 -0.39
C ILE A 79 -11.75 -5.34 -0.72
N THR A 80 -12.48 -4.88 0.29
CA THR A 80 -13.68 -4.04 0.11
C THR A 80 -13.56 -2.77 0.92
N GLY A 81 -13.87 -1.63 0.32
CA GLY A 81 -13.86 -0.37 1.05
C GLY A 81 -14.14 0.82 0.15
N ARG A 82 -14.16 2.01 0.75
CA ARG A 82 -14.20 3.25 -0.04
C ARG A 82 -12.89 3.43 -0.78
N ARG A 83 -12.95 3.99 -1.98
CA ARG A 83 -11.77 4.35 -2.78
C ARG A 83 -10.78 5.20 -1.96
N LEU A 84 -9.52 4.75 -1.88
CA LEU A 84 -8.46 5.42 -1.13
C LEU A 84 -7.59 6.26 -2.07
N ASP A 85 -7.37 7.52 -1.72
CA ASP A 85 -6.61 8.44 -2.57
C ASP A 85 -5.09 8.46 -2.25
N VAL A 86 -4.27 8.69 -3.27
CA VAL A 86 -2.80 8.73 -3.11
C VAL A 86 -2.30 10.01 -2.43
N GLU A 87 -3.07 11.11 -2.47
CA GLU A 87 -2.62 12.38 -1.90
C GLU A 87 -2.67 12.38 -0.37
N THR A 88 -3.72 11.78 0.19
CA THR A 88 -4.07 11.78 1.61
C THR A 88 -4.03 10.36 2.18
N ASP A 89 -4.81 9.42 1.65
CA ASP A 89 -4.99 8.11 2.30
C ASP A 89 -3.72 7.27 2.27
N PHE A 90 -2.98 7.30 1.16
CA PHE A 90 -1.67 6.68 1.08
C PHE A 90 -0.70 7.29 2.11
N LYS A 91 -0.70 8.61 2.29
CA LYS A 91 0.16 9.28 3.28
C LYS A 91 -0.19 8.91 4.71
N VAL A 92 -1.47 8.86 5.02
CA VAL A 92 -1.97 8.46 6.34
C VAL A 92 -1.65 6.99 6.60
N TRP A 93 -1.78 6.12 5.59
CA TRP A 93 -1.33 4.74 5.65
C TRP A 93 0.17 4.62 5.94
N MET A 94 1.01 5.41 5.25
CA MET A 94 2.45 5.46 5.55
C MET A 94 2.73 5.86 7.00
N GLY A 95 2.01 6.88 7.49
CA GLY A 95 2.08 7.30 8.89
C GLY A 95 1.69 6.19 9.85
N ILE A 96 0.60 5.47 9.56
CA ILE A 96 0.13 4.33 10.34
C ILE A 96 1.18 3.23 10.40
N VAL A 97 1.66 2.72 9.27
CA VAL A 97 2.62 1.60 9.29
C VAL A 97 3.96 2.02 9.91
N SER A 98 4.36 3.29 9.75
CA SER A 98 5.51 3.84 10.47
C SER A 98 5.28 3.88 11.98
N CYS A 99 4.09 4.26 12.44
CA CYS A 99 3.77 4.26 13.86
C CYS A 99 3.73 2.83 14.41
N LEU A 100 3.10 1.90 13.71
CA LEU A 100 3.00 0.50 14.14
C LEU A 100 4.37 -0.19 14.21
N PHE A 101 5.34 0.27 13.43
CA PHE A 101 6.71 -0.22 13.50
C PHE A 101 7.47 0.30 14.75
N ASP A 102 7.32 1.59 15.08
CA ASP A 102 8.08 2.22 16.17
C ASP A 102 7.38 2.13 17.54
N TYR A 103 6.05 2.11 17.56
CA TYR A 103 5.24 2.16 18.78
C TYR A 103 4.64 0.81 19.10
N LYS A 104 4.96 0.30 20.29
CA LYS A 104 4.30 -0.89 20.82
C LYS A 104 2.87 -0.55 21.25
N PRO A 105 1.87 -1.38 20.89
CA PRO A 105 0.53 -1.28 21.43
C PRO A 105 0.53 -1.26 22.97
N ASN A 106 -0.27 -0.39 23.56
CA ASN A 106 -0.52 -0.36 25.00
C ASN A 106 -1.38 -1.58 25.45
N HIS A 107 -1.70 -1.66 26.74
CA HIS A 107 -2.53 -2.75 27.29
C HIS A 107 -3.93 -2.87 26.66
N LYS A 108 -4.43 -1.84 25.98
CA LYS A 108 -5.70 -1.86 25.24
C LYS A 108 -5.51 -2.18 23.75
N GLY A 109 -4.30 -2.49 23.32
CA GLY A 109 -3.93 -2.78 21.94
C GLY A 109 -3.70 -1.56 21.05
N TYR A 110 -3.67 -0.33 21.59
CA TYR A 110 -3.47 0.87 20.77
C TYR A 110 -2.01 1.33 20.77
N ALA A 111 -1.45 1.59 19.59
CA ALA A 111 -0.34 2.52 19.43
C ALA A 111 -0.88 3.95 19.55
N VAL A 112 -0.32 4.74 20.47
CA VAL A 112 -0.81 6.09 20.81
C VAL A 112 0.30 7.10 20.58
N ILE A 113 0.02 8.13 19.79
CA ILE A 113 1.03 9.09 19.33
C ILE A 113 0.45 10.51 19.25
N PRO A 114 1.23 11.57 19.57
CA PRO A 114 0.81 12.95 19.34
C PRO A 114 0.45 13.22 17.87
N PHE A 115 -0.57 14.04 17.63
CA PHE A 115 -1.04 14.32 16.27
C PHE A 115 0.03 14.99 15.39
N ASP A 116 0.83 15.90 15.95
CA ASP A 116 1.89 16.60 15.24
C ASP A 116 3.01 15.65 14.77
N GLU A 117 3.40 14.70 15.62
CA GLU A 117 4.33 13.63 15.25
C GLU A 117 3.69 12.69 14.21
N PHE A 118 2.42 12.33 14.37
CA PHE A 118 1.70 11.49 13.42
C PHE A 118 1.70 12.09 12.00
N ILE A 119 1.39 13.38 11.87
CA ILE A 119 1.36 14.03 10.55
C ILE A 119 2.75 14.23 9.95
N GLU A 120 3.80 14.37 10.78
CA GLU A 120 5.20 14.36 10.32
C GLU A 120 5.55 13.01 9.70
N ARG A 121 5.15 11.91 10.36
CA ARG A 121 5.31 10.53 9.82
C ARG A 121 4.49 10.28 8.55
N CYS A 122 3.36 10.97 8.39
CA CYS A 122 2.59 10.97 7.15
C CYS A 122 3.26 11.78 6.01
N GLY A 123 4.37 12.48 6.28
CA GLY A 123 5.05 13.33 5.31
C GLY A 123 4.34 14.67 5.06
N TYR A 124 3.77 15.27 6.10
CA TYR A 124 3.26 16.64 6.11
C TYR A 124 4.13 17.57 6.96
N PRO A 125 4.24 18.86 6.59
CA PRO A 125 4.93 19.84 7.42
C PRO A 125 4.14 20.15 8.69
N LYS A 126 4.85 20.33 9.82
CA LYS A 126 4.26 20.66 11.14
C LYS A 126 3.39 21.92 11.15
N SER A 127 3.57 22.82 10.19
CA SER A 127 2.79 24.05 10.07
C SER A 127 1.32 23.84 9.65
N ARG A 128 0.92 22.63 9.25
CA ARG A 128 -0.46 22.31 8.84
C ARG A 128 -1.26 21.68 9.98
N LEU A 129 -1.80 22.50 10.88
CA LEU A 129 -2.61 22.03 12.04
C LEU A 129 -4.03 22.61 12.08
N SER A 130 -4.52 23.15 10.96
CA SER A 130 -5.89 23.70 10.90
C SER A 130 -6.96 22.66 11.22
N LYS A 131 -8.10 23.09 11.77
CA LYS A 131 -9.26 22.24 12.06
C LYS A 131 -9.72 21.43 10.83
N ARG A 132 -9.68 22.06 9.65
CA ARG A 132 -10.01 21.41 8.36
C ARG A 132 -9.02 20.28 8.03
N PHE A 133 -7.73 20.50 8.28
CA PHE A 133 -6.71 19.49 8.03
C PHE A 133 -6.81 18.32 9.01
N ARG A 134 -7.06 18.60 10.30
CA ARG A 134 -7.34 17.56 11.30
C ARG A 134 -8.50 16.67 10.88
N LYS A 135 -9.61 17.28 10.42
CA LYS A 135 -10.75 16.53 9.90
C LYS A 135 -10.41 15.69 8.66
N LEU A 136 -9.57 16.21 7.76
CA LEU A 136 -9.10 15.45 6.60
C LEU A 136 -8.34 14.18 7.00
N ILE A 137 -7.45 14.27 8.01
CA ILE A 137 -6.70 13.13 8.54
C ILE A 137 -7.63 12.15 9.26
N GLU A 138 -8.54 12.65 10.09
CA GLU A 138 -9.56 11.84 10.77
C GLU A 138 -10.42 11.04 9.77
N ASP A 139 -10.89 11.70 8.71
CA ASP A 139 -11.69 11.06 7.66
C ASP A 139 -10.89 10.00 6.89
N SER A 140 -9.58 10.18 6.77
CA SER A 140 -8.67 9.22 6.14
C SER A 140 -8.45 7.98 7.00
N ILE A 141 -8.20 8.17 8.31
CA ILE A 141 -8.12 7.07 9.28
C ILE A 141 -9.43 6.28 9.29
N TYR A 142 -10.58 6.97 9.27
CA TYR A 142 -11.88 6.33 9.18
C TYR A 142 -12.04 5.48 7.91
N ARG A 143 -11.64 6.01 6.74
CA ARG A 143 -11.69 5.24 5.48
C ARG A 143 -10.82 3.99 5.56
N LEU A 144 -9.60 4.11 6.07
CA LEU A 144 -8.67 2.98 6.24
C LEU A 144 -9.23 1.93 7.21
N ALA A 145 -9.80 2.34 8.35
CA ALA A 145 -10.45 1.42 9.30
C ALA A 145 -11.71 0.75 8.72
N SER A 146 -12.41 1.43 7.80
CA SER A 146 -13.58 0.88 7.12
C SER A 146 -13.25 -0.05 5.96
N THR A 147 -11.98 -0.12 5.53
CA THR A 147 -11.54 -1.08 4.50
C THR A 147 -11.39 -2.45 5.13
N THR A 148 -12.07 -3.45 4.56
CA THR A 148 -12.04 -4.83 5.00
C THR A 148 -11.35 -5.73 3.98
N MET A 149 -10.81 -6.83 4.48
CA MET A 149 -10.21 -7.91 3.71
C MET A 149 -10.94 -9.19 4.07
N LYS A 150 -11.63 -9.78 3.10
CA LYS A 150 -12.31 -11.06 3.24
C LYS A 150 -11.43 -12.15 2.68
N PHE A 151 -11.10 -13.12 3.53
CA PHE A 151 -10.34 -14.32 3.19
C PHE A 151 -11.33 -15.47 3.14
N SER A 152 -11.36 -16.22 2.04
CA SER A 152 -12.30 -17.34 1.87
C SER A 152 -11.58 -18.61 1.41
N ARG A 153 -12.14 -19.75 1.83
CA ARG A 153 -11.73 -21.09 1.38
C ARG A 153 -12.97 -21.95 1.17
N ALA A 154 -12.89 -22.82 0.17
CA ALA A 154 -13.82 -23.93 0.04
C ALA A 154 -13.55 -24.99 1.12
N THR A 155 -14.60 -25.64 1.60
CA THR A 155 -14.53 -26.83 2.44
C THR A 155 -14.87 -28.06 1.61
N ASP A 156 -14.55 -29.25 2.12
CA ASP A 156 -14.83 -30.54 1.47
C ASP A 156 -16.33 -30.75 1.10
N ASP A 157 -17.24 -30.09 1.82
CA ASP A 157 -18.70 -30.15 1.58
C ASP A 157 -19.24 -29.03 0.67
N ASP A 158 -18.40 -28.45 -0.21
CA ASP A 158 -18.72 -27.30 -1.09
C ASP A 158 -19.20 -26.02 -0.38
N ARG A 159 -19.09 -25.95 0.97
CA ARG A 159 -19.36 -24.72 1.73
C ARG A 159 -18.17 -23.76 1.69
N ILE A 160 -18.44 -22.47 1.85
CA ILE A 160 -17.41 -21.42 1.91
C ILE A 160 -17.25 -20.96 3.35
N ASN A 161 -16.04 -21.11 3.88
CA ASN A 161 -15.64 -20.48 5.14
C ASN A 161 -14.99 -19.14 4.84
N SER A 162 -15.43 -18.08 5.51
CA SER A 162 -14.90 -16.73 5.33
C SER A 162 -14.48 -16.10 6.64
N HIS A 163 -13.34 -15.41 6.61
CA HIS A 163 -12.85 -14.59 7.69
C HIS A 163 -12.69 -13.14 7.20
N ILE A 164 -13.25 -12.19 7.94
CA ILE A 164 -13.25 -10.78 7.55
C ILE A 164 -12.41 -10.02 8.57
N LEU A 165 -11.37 -9.38 8.06
CA LEU A 165 -10.46 -8.54 8.82
C LEU A 165 -10.61 -7.08 8.40
N HIS A 166 -10.43 -6.15 9.33
CA HIS A 166 -10.27 -4.74 8.99
C HIS A 166 -8.82 -4.46 8.67
N LEU A 167 -8.57 -3.52 7.76
CA LEU A 167 -7.21 -3.12 7.41
C LEU A 167 -6.45 -2.50 8.60
N ILE A 168 -7.17 -1.78 9.45
CA ILE A 168 -6.79 -1.50 10.83
C ILE A 168 -8.00 -1.78 11.71
N GLU A 169 -7.81 -2.44 12.85
CA GLU A 169 -8.91 -2.85 13.71
C GLU A 169 -9.69 -1.63 14.24
N ALA A 170 -8.97 -0.57 14.63
CA ALA A 170 -9.59 0.70 15.03
C ALA A 170 -8.64 1.88 14.87
N GLY A 171 -9.22 3.05 14.57
CA GLY A 171 -8.53 4.34 14.60
C GLY A 171 -9.34 5.34 15.41
N LYS A 172 -8.70 6.12 16.27
CA LYS A 172 -9.33 7.19 17.04
C LYS A 172 -8.47 8.45 17.00
N PHE A 173 -9.13 9.59 16.96
CA PHE A 173 -8.48 10.88 17.13
C PHE A 173 -9.10 11.60 18.33
N SER A 174 -8.30 11.78 19.40
CA SER A 174 -8.71 12.57 20.57
C SER A 174 -8.40 14.03 20.30
N HIS A 175 -9.43 14.83 20.00
CA HIS A 175 -9.28 16.28 19.83
C HIS A 175 -8.92 16.98 21.15
N ALA A 176 -9.27 16.39 22.30
CA ALA A 176 -8.99 16.96 23.62
C ALA A 176 -7.51 16.80 24.01
N ASP A 177 -6.96 15.60 23.79
CA ASP A 177 -5.58 15.28 24.17
C ASP A 177 -4.58 15.49 23.02
N ASP A 178 -5.07 15.81 21.84
CA ASP A 178 -4.34 15.89 20.58
C ASP A 178 -3.55 14.62 20.22
N MET A 179 -4.17 13.45 20.46
CA MET A 179 -3.56 12.14 20.25
C MET A 179 -4.27 11.33 19.18
N VAL A 180 -3.49 10.62 18.38
CA VAL A 180 -3.96 9.60 17.45
C VAL A 180 -3.76 8.22 18.08
N HIS A 181 -4.80 7.40 18.06
CA HIS A 181 -4.76 6.03 18.55
C HIS A 181 -5.03 5.07 17.38
N ILE A 182 -4.10 4.16 17.12
CA ILE A 182 -4.22 3.15 16.07
C ILE A 182 -4.15 1.77 16.72
N LYS A 183 -5.17 0.94 16.50
CA LYS A 183 -5.18 -0.47 16.88
C LYS A 183 -4.96 -1.30 15.61
N PRO A 184 -3.81 -2.00 15.48
CA PRO A 184 -3.55 -2.85 14.33
C PRO A 184 -4.41 -4.12 14.39
N THR A 185 -4.71 -4.69 13.23
CA THR A 185 -5.23 -6.06 13.10
C THR A 185 -4.04 -7.03 13.13
N PRO A 186 -3.87 -7.85 14.18
CA PRO A 186 -2.66 -8.67 14.37
C PRO A 186 -2.38 -9.66 13.23
N GLU A 187 -3.42 -10.23 12.62
CA GLU A 187 -3.33 -11.18 11.51
C GLU A 187 -2.69 -10.55 10.26
N LEU A 188 -2.71 -9.22 10.16
CA LEU A 188 -2.10 -8.46 9.07
C LEU A 188 -0.70 -7.89 9.44
N ALA A 189 -0.05 -8.40 10.50
CA ALA A 189 1.27 -7.91 10.93
C ALA A 189 2.34 -7.95 9.83
N GLU A 190 2.36 -9.05 9.07
CA GLU A 190 3.25 -9.22 7.91
C GLU A 190 3.05 -8.08 6.90
N LEU A 191 1.80 -7.76 6.58
CA LEU A 191 1.43 -6.71 5.63
C LEU A 191 2.00 -5.35 6.04
N TYR A 192 1.82 -4.95 7.31
CA TYR A 192 2.35 -3.68 7.80
C TYR A 192 3.89 -3.60 7.71
N SER A 193 4.57 -4.70 8.05
CA SER A 193 6.04 -4.79 8.04
C SER A 193 6.60 -4.66 6.61
N VAL A 194 5.93 -5.31 5.65
CA VAL A 194 6.31 -5.31 4.24
C VAL A 194 6.11 -3.93 3.63
N ASP A 195 4.96 -3.31 3.87
CA ASP A 195 4.66 -1.94 3.43
C ASP A 195 5.67 -0.93 3.99
N TYR A 196 5.97 -0.98 5.29
CA TYR A 196 6.94 -0.09 5.94
C TYR A 196 8.34 -0.17 5.28
N LYS A 197 8.84 -1.38 5.01
CA LYS A 197 10.14 -1.58 4.35
C LYS A 197 10.19 -1.04 2.94
N LYS A 198 9.07 -1.10 2.21
CA LYS A 198 8.97 -0.50 0.87
C LYS A 198 9.00 1.02 0.98
N ILE A 199 8.26 1.61 1.92
CA ILE A 199 8.19 3.07 2.13
C ILE A 199 9.55 3.69 2.45
N LEU A 200 10.39 3.03 3.26
CA LEU A 200 11.73 3.54 3.61
C LEU A 200 12.64 3.82 2.40
N LYS A 201 12.32 3.27 1.22
CA LYS A 201 13.08 3.49 -0.02
C LYS A 201 12.60 4.69 -0.84
N VAL A 202 11.51 5.35 -0.44
CA VAL A 202 10.72 6.20 -1.35
C VAL A 202 11.10 7.69 -1.24
N ARG A 203 12.36 8.03 -1.53
CA ARG A 203 12.79 9.44 -1.67
C ARG A 203 12.18 10.12 -2.91
N THR A 204 11.82 9.32 -3.90
CA THR A 204 11.36 9.77 -5.22
C THR A 204 9.95 10.39 -5.21
N LEU A 205 9.09 10.06 -4.22
CA LEU A 205 7.75 10.66 -4.13
C LEU A 205 7.77 12.17 -3.85
N GLU A 206 8.79 12.68 -3.17
CA GLU A 206 8.91 14.12 -2.89
C GLU A 206 9.12 14.93 -4.17
N LYS A 207 9.97 14.42 -5.08
CA LYS A 207 10.26 15.03 -6.38
C LYS A 207 9.02 15.14 -7.28
N LEU A 208 8.01 14.29 -7.06
CA LEU A 208 6.76 14.28 -7.83
C LEU A 208 5.75 15.36 -7.39
N GLY A 209 5.94 16.02 -6.25
CA GLY A 209 5.08 17.14 -5.82
C GLY A 209 3.59 16.77 -5.79
N ARG A 210 2.74 17.43 -6.59
CA ARG A 210 1.28 17.18 -6.70
C ARG A 210 0.88 16.25 -7.86
N LYS A 211 1.84 15.54 -8.49
CA LYS A 211 1.58 14.66 -9.64
C LYS A 211 1.03 13.29 -9.20
N GLU A 212 -0.23 13.23 -8.75
CA GLU A 212 -0.83 12.02 -8.15
C GLU A 212 -0.80 10.77 -9.03
N THR A 213 -1.12 10.89 -10.31
CA THR A 213 -1.04 9.76 -11.25
C THR A 213 0.37 9.20 -11.35
N ALA A 214 1.38 10.08 -11.42
CA ALA A 214 2.77 9.66 -11.44
C ALA A 214 3.17 8.99 -10.11
N LYS A 215 2.67 9.45 -8.97
CA LYS A 215 2.89 8.79 -7.67
C LYS A 215 2.25 7.40 -7.62
N ALA A 216 1.02 7.25 -8.07
CA ALA A 216 0.33 5.96 -8.14
C ALA A 216 1.08 4.98 -9.06
N LEU A 217 1.56 5.45 -10.22
CA LEU A 217 2.39 4.66 -11.12
C LEU A 217 3.77 4.36 -10.53
N TYR A 218 4.38 5.29 -9.81
CA TYR A 218 5.65 5.06 -9.12
C TYR A 218 5.51 3.89 -8.13
N LEU A 219 4.50 3.94 -7.26
CA LEU A 219 4.23 2.88 -6.28
C LEU A 219 3.98 1.52 -6.94
N PHE A 220 3.21 1.53 -8.02
CA PHE A 220 2.99 0.34 -8.83
C PHE A 220 4.29 -0.18 -9.46
N LEU A 221 5.11 0.69 -10.03
CA LEU A 221 6.35 0.29 -10.67
C LEU A 221 7.34 -0.23 -9.63
N GLU A 222 7.51 0.41 -8.48
CA GLU A 222 8.33 -0.08 -7.35
C GLU A 222 7.85 -1.45 -6.81
N ALA A 223 6.59 -1.80 -7.06
CA ALA A 223 6.07 -3.10 -6.73
C ALA A 223 6.63 -4.21 -7.61
N LEU A 224 6.89 -3.93 -8.88
CA LEU A 224 7.22 -4.93 -9.89
C LEU A 224 8.64 -5.51 -9.70
N PRO A 225 8.89 -6.76 -10.13
CA PRO A 225 10.24 -7.35 -10.15
C PRO A 225 11.20 -6.49 -10.98
N GLU A 226 12.51 -6.58 -10.74
CA GLU A 226 13.54 -5.71 -11.36
C GLU A 226 13.38 -5.55 -12.88
N ASN A 227 13.12 -6.66 -13.57
CA ASN A 227 12.87 -6.71 -15.01
C ASN A 227 11.46 -7.26 -15.29
N PRO A 228 10.41 -6.42 -15.20
CA PRO A 228 9.06 -6.89 -15.43
C PRO A 228 8.81 -7.15 -16.92
N TYR A 229 7.90 -8.08 -17.21
CA TYR A 229 7.35 -8.22 -18.56
C TYR A 229 6.73 -6.89 -19.03
N PRO A 230 6.77 -6.56 -20.34
CA PRO A 230 6.13 -5.36 -20.87
C PRO A 230 4.73 -5.13 -20.30
N ILE A 231 4.51 -3.92 -19.78
CA ILE A 231 3.29 -3.56 -19.08
C ILE A 231 2.31 -3.00 -20.08
N SER A 232 1.15 -3.64 -20.23
CA SER A 232 0.12 -3.16 -21.15
C SER A 232 -0.51 -1.86 -20.66
N MET A 233 -0.95 -1.02 -21.60
CA MET A 233 -1.74 0.17 -21.30
C MET A 233 -2.99 -0.17 -20.49
N GLN A 234 -3.62 -1.32 -20.78
CA GLN A 234 -4.79 -1.78 -20.03
C GLN A 234 -4.44 -2.05 -18.56
N ARG A 235 -3.34 -2.76 -18.29
CA ARG A 235 -2.87 -3.03 -16.92
C ARG A 235 -2.61 -1.74 -16.14
N LEU A 236 -2.06 -0.70 -16.79
CA LEU A 236 -1.88 0.61 -16.16
C LEU A 236 -3.21 1.34 -15.90
N LYS A 237 -4.23 1.16 -16.74
CA LYS A 237 -5.58 1.72 -16.50
C LYS A 237 -6.27 1.05 -15.32
N ASP A 238 -6.27 -0.28 -15.32
CA ASP A 238 -6.85 -1.10 -14.26
C ASP A 238 -6.19 -0.72 -12.94
N ARG A 239 -4.85 -0.57 -12.96
CA ARG A 239 -4.07 -0.13 -11.82
C ARG A 239 -4.51 1.22 -11.25
N LEU A 240 -4.75 2.20 -12.12
CA LEU A 240 -5.08 3.56 -11.70
C LEU A 240 -6.57 3.73 -11.39
N ALA A 241 -7.40 2.72 -11.70
CA ALA A 241 -8.86 2.73 -11.59
C ALA A 241 -9.46 4.07 -12.07
N LEU A 242 -9.03 4.52 -13.26
CA LEU A 242 -9.50 5.77 -13.85
C LEU A 242 -10.92 5.58 -14.39
N LYS A 243 -11.82 6.54 -14.12
CA LYS A 243 -13.22 6.51 -14.59
C LYS A 243 -13.46 7.29 -15.90
N SER A 244 -12.44 7.94 -16.46
CA SER A 244 -12.57 8.79 -17.66
C SER A 244 -12.59 7.96 -18.96
N ALA A 245 -12.87 8.59 -20.10
CA ALA A 245 -12.82 7.91 -21.40
C ALA A 245 -11.42 7.34 -21.71
N SER A 246 -11.35 6.19 -22.38
CA SER A 246 -10.11 5.44 -22.66
C SER A 246 -8.98 6.29 -23.26
N ASN A 247 -9.30 7.20 -24.19
CA ASN A 247 -8.31 8.09 -24.82
C ASN A 247 -7.72 9.09 -23.82
N VAL A 248 -8.55 9.61 -22.91
CA VAL A 248 -8.11 10.51 -21.83
C VAL A 248 -7.22 9.76 -20.85
N GLN A 249 -7.60 8.54 -20.47
CA GLN A 249 -6.79 7.68 -19.61
C GLN A 249 -5.41 7.41 -20.23
N ASN A 250 -5.34 7.07 -21.52
CA ASN A 250 -4.08 6.86 -22.24
C ASN A 250 -3.17 8.10 -22.16
N SER A 251 -3.73 9.29 -22.39
CA SER A 251 -2.98 10.55 -22.32
C SER A 251 -2.45 10.83 -20.90
N VAL A 252 -3.29 10.60 -19.89
CA VAL A 252 -2.93 10.76 -18.47
C VAL A 252 -1.81 9.79 -18.07
N ILE A 253 -1.89 8.52 -18.50
CA ILE A 253 -0.85 7.51 -18.26
C ILE A 253 0.47 7.90 -18.92
N ARG A 254 0.47 8.26 -20.20
CA ARG A 254 1.70 8.68 -20.90
C ARG A 254 2.34 9.90 -20.24
N LYS A 255 1.53 10.89 -19.85
CA LYS A 255 2.01 12.06 -19.11
C LYS A 255 2.66 11.67 -17.79
N ALA A 256 2.06 10.74 -17.04
CA ALA A 256 2.59 10.26 -15.78
C ALA A 256 3.90 9.46 -15.95
N MET A 257 3.99 8.61 -16.98
CA MET A 257 5.23 7.88 -17.32
C MET A 257 6.36 8.84 -17.69
N LYS A 258 6.07 9.86 -18.51
CA LYS A 258 7.05 10.91 -18.84
C LYS A 258 7.49 11.71 -17.62
N GLN A 259 6.58 12.03 -16.71
CA GLN A 259 6.93 12.70 -15.45
C GLN A 259 7.87 11.88 -14.57
N LEU A 260 7.80 10.55 -14.64
CA LEU A 260 8.69 9.64 -13.94
C LEU A 260 10.08 9.58 -14.60
N GLU A 261 10.13 9.66 -15.93
CA GLU A 261 11.37 9.80 -16.70
C GLU A 261 12.05 11.16 -16.43
N GLU A 262 11.30 12.26 -16.44
CA GLU A 262 11.80 13.63 -16.20
C GLU A 262 12.50 13.80 -14.84
N ILE A 263 12.05 13.10 -13.81
CA ILE A 263 12.69 13.16 -12.47
C ILE A 263 13.87 12.18 -12.33
N GLY A 264 14.23 11.49 -13.42
CA GLY A 264 15.31 10.51 -13.49
C GLY A 264 14.99 9.15 -12.87
N TYR A 265 13.73 8.89 -12.49
CA TYR A 265 13.35 7.63 -11.88
C TYR A 265 13.23 6.51 -12.91
N LEU A 266 12.64 6.76 -14.08
CA LEU A 266 12.23 5.71 -15.01
C LEU A 266 12.89 5.86 -16.38
N GLU A 267 13.41 4.75 -16.91
CA GLU A 267 13.78 4.62 -18.32
C GLU A 267 12.90 3.55 -18.96
N TYR A 268 12.18 3.91 -20.03
CA TYR A 268 11.21 3.01 -20.66
C TYR A 268 11.08 3.25 -22.16
N THR A 269 10.43 2.32 -22.86
CA THR A 269 9.99 2.53 -24.25
C THR A 269 8.55 2.11 -24.40
N GLU A 270 7.76 2.97 -25.05
CA GLU A 270 6.42 2.65 -25.52
C GLU A 270 6.52 1.90 -26.86
N LYS A 271 5.92 0.70 -26.94
CA LYS A 271 5.86 -0.10 -28.16
C LYS A 271 4.42 -0.44 -28.49
N LYS A 272 4.15 -0.58 -29.79
CA LYS A 272 2.90 -1.09 -30.30
C LYS A 272 3.07 -2.59 -30.60
N ALA A 273 2.43 -3.43 -29.80
CA ALA A 273 2.39 -4.88 -29.98
C ALA A 273 1.02 -5.26 -30.59
N GLY A 274 0.96 -5.29 -31.93
CA GLY A 274 -0.28 -5.47 -32.67
C GLY A 274 -1.25 -4.29 -32.47
N HIS A 275 -2.44 -4.55 -31.92
CA HIS A 275 -3.42 -3.51 -31.57
C HIS A 275 -3.24 -2.96 -30.14
N LYS A 276 -2.30 -3.51 -29.37
CA LYS A 276 -2.07 -3.14 -27.96
C LYS A 276 -0.85 -2.23 -27.83
N ILE A 277 -0.90 -1.34 -26.85
CA ILE A 277 0.22 -0.47 -26.45
C ILE A 277 0.82 -1.07 -25.19
N GLU A 278 2.14 -1.22 -25.17
CA GLU A 278 2.90 -1.78 -24.06
C GLU A 278 4.11 -0.91 -23.73
N PHE A 279 4.48 -0.90 -22.45
CA PHE A 279 5.62 -0.16 -21.92
C PHE A 279 6.67 -1.15 -21.45
N LYS A 280 7.82 -1.18 -22.14
CA LYS A 280 8.99 -1.94 -21.69
C LYS A 280 9.79 -1.06 -20.74
N ILE A 281 9.96 -1.51 -19.50
CA ILE A 281 10.77 -0.84 -18.49
C ILE A 281 12.21 -1.32 -18.65
N HIS A 282 13.15 -0.40 -18.86
CA HIS A 282 14.57 -0.73 -18.98
C HIS A 282 15.29 -0.54 -17.66
N LYS A 283 14.94 0.52 -16.92
CA LYS A 283 15.59 0.85 -15.66
C LYS A 283 14.66 1.62 -14.72
N ARG A 284 14.82 1.36 -13.41
CA ARG A 284 14.29 2.18 -12.32
C ARG A 284 15.46 2.64 -11.44
N ASN A 285 15.52 3.93 -11.13
CA ASN A 285 16.52 4.53 -10.27
C ASN A 285 15.83 5.00 -8.97
N PRO A 286 15.73 4.13 -7.94
CA PRO A 286 15.00 4.42 -6.70
C PRO A 286 15.57 5.61 -5.91
#